data_AF-A0A7I0JA73-F1
#
_entry.id   AF-A0A7I0JA73-F1
#
_cell.length_a   1.000
_cell.length_b   1.000
_cell.length_c   1.000
_cell.angle_alpha   90.00
_cell.angle_beta   90.00
_cell.angle_gamma   90.00
#
_symmetry.space_group_name_H-M   'P 1'
#
loop_
_entity.id
_entity.type
_entity.pdbx_description
1 polymer ?
#
loop_
_entity_poly.entity_id
_entity_poly.type
_entity_poly.pdbx_seq_one_letter_code
_entity_poly.pdbx_strand_id
1 'polypeptide(L)'
;MSIQSTMEDKLKAAFSPERLVIINESHLHAGHHHHGSDHHGAFDGSGETHFRVRIVSPSFAGMSRIERHRAVNALLADELNAGVHALAIEPAAPGEQTRW
;
A
#
# COMPACT_ATOMS: atom_id res chain seq x y z
N MET A 1 4.44 -16.55 -3.24
CA MET A 1 3.28 -15.68 -2.91
C MET A 1 3.38 -14.42 -3.76
N SER A 2 2.26 -13.81 -4.12
CA SER A 2 2.28 -12.49 -4.78
C SER A 2 2.63 -11.39 -3.77
N ILE A 3 3.12 -10.25 -4.24
CA ILE A 3 3.39 -9.08 -3.38
C ILE A 3 2.11 -8.66 -2.67
N GLN A 4 0.96 -8.66 -3.36
CA GLN A 4 -0.33 -8.37 -2.74
C GLN A 4 -0.62 -9.30 -1.56
N SER A 5 -0.44 -10.61 -1.73
CA SER A 5 -0.67 -11.59 -0.65
C SER A 5 0.24 -11.34 0.54
N THR A 6 1.52 -11.01 0.29
CA THR A 6 2.48 -10.69 1.36
C THR A 6 2.09 -9.42 2.11
N MET A 7 1.67 -8.37 1.40
CA MET A 7 1.17 -7.14 2.03
C MET A 7 -0.08 -7.40 2.87
N GLU A 8 -1.03 -8.21 2.36
CA GLU A 8 -2.23 -8.57 3.11
C GLU A 8 -1.90 -9.29 4.42
N ASP A 9 -1.00 -10.27 4.38
CA ASP A 9 -0.62 -11.04 5.57
C ASP A 9 0.09 -10.16 6.60
N LYS A 10 1.05 -9.33 6.18
CA LYS A 10 1.74 -8.38 7.05
C LYS A 10 0.76 -7.40 7.71
N LEU A 11 -0.14 -6.80 6.94
CA LEU A 11 -1.12 -5.83 7.44
C LEU A 11 -2.14 -6.48 8.39
N LYS A 12 -2.60 -7.69 8.08
CA LYS A 12 -3.49 -8.47 8.97
C LYS A 12 -2.80 -8.77 10.30
N ALA A 13 -1.56 -9.24 10.26
CA ALA A 13 -0.80 -9.61 11.45
C ALA A 13 -0.47 -8.39 12.34
N ALA A 14 -0.07 -7.27 11.74
CA ALA A 14 0.40 -6.10 12.49
C ALA A 14 -0.73 -5.25 13.06
N PHE A 15 -1.84 -5.11 12.33
CA PHE A 15 -2.90 -4.15 12.68
C PHE A 15 -4.25 -4.79 13.00
N SER A 16 -4.42 -6.10 12.86
CA SER A 16 -5.71 -6.79 13.12
C SER A 16 -6.93 -5.99 12.60
N PRO A 17 -6.95 -5.64 11.30
CA PRO A 17 -7.94 -4.70 10.77
C PRO A 17 -9.35 -5.29 10.75
N GLU A 18 -10.34 -4.45 11.02
CA GLU A 18 -11.76 -4.79 10.84
C GLU A 18 -12.13 -4.82 9.35
N ARG A 19 -11.47 -3.97 8.54
CA ARG A 19 -11.60 -3.94 7.09
C ARG A 19 -10.24 -3.73 6.45
N LEU A 20 -9.90 -4.55 5.47
CA LEU A 20 -8.70 -4.42 4.67
C LEU A 20 -9.04 -4.70 3.20
N VAL A 21 -8.66 -3.77 2.32
CA VAL A 21 -8.72 -3.93 0.87
C VAL A 21 -7.40 -3.47 0.28
N ILE A 22 -6.76 -4.34 -0.50
CA ILE A 22 -5.56 -4.02 -1.28
C ILE A 22 -5.94 -4.11 -2.76
N ILE A 23 -5.67 -3.05 -3.51
CA ILE A 23 -6.03 -2.94 -4.92
C ILE A 23 -4.74 -2.74 -5.71
N ASN A 24 -4.46 -3.64 -6.66
CA ASN A 24 -3.37 -3.45 -7.62
C ASN A 24 -3.82 -2.47 -8.72
N GLU A 25 -3.23 -1.27 -8.70
CA GLU A 25 -3.50 -0.18 -9.65
C GLU A 25 -2.41 -0.06 -10.72
N SER A 26 -1.48 -1.02 -10.82
CA SER A 26 -0.32 -0.95 -11.74
C SER A 26 -0.70 -0.74 -13.20
N HIS A 27 -1.83 -1.29 -13.64
CA HIS A 27 -2.34 -1.12 -15.01
C HIS A 27 -2.72 0.33 -15.33
N LEU A 28 -3.09 1.14 -14.33
CA LEU A 28 -3.39 2.57 -14.50
C LEU A 28 -2.13 3.42 -14.75
N HIS A 29 -0.96 2.84 -14.51
CA HIS A 29 0.34 3.50 -14.61
C HIS A 29 1.24 2.89 -15.69
N ALA A 30 0.66 2.12 -16.63
CA ALA A 30 1.38 1.60 -17.78
C ALA A 30 2.03 2.74 -18.59
N GLY A 31 3.35 2.66 -18.80
CA GLY A 31 4.12 3.66 -19.56
C GLY A 31 4.62 4.89 -18.79
N HIS A 32 4.35 5.03 -17.49
CA HIS A 32 4.88 6.14 -16.69
C HIS A 32 6.34 5.86 -16.26
N HIS A 33 7.30 6.17 -17.14
CA HIS A 33 8.72 6.11 -16.84
C HIS A 33 9.19 7.39 -16.16
N HIS A 34 9.95 7.28 -15.07
CA HIS A 34 10.89 8.33 -14.70
C HIS A 34 12.01 8.34 -15.75
N HIS A 35 11.97 9.30 -16.69
CA HIS A 35 13.08 9.57 -17.59
C HIS A 35 14.35 9.81 -16.75
N GLY A 36 15.33 8.90 -16.81
CA GLY A 36 16.69 9.15 -16.29
C GLY A 36 17.31 8.11 -15.36
N SER A 37 16.80 6.90 -15.23
CA SER A 37 17.55 5.82 -14.56
C SER A 37 17.55 4.54 -15.39
N ASP A 38 18.74 4.06 -15.72
CA ASP A 38 19.01 2.93 -16.63
C ASP A 38 18.63 1.55 -16.03
N HIS A 39 17.73 1.52 -15.04
CA HIS A 39 17.52 0.39 -14.14
C HIS A 39 16.06 0.02 -13.87
N HIS A 40 15.11 0.35 -14.74
CA HIS A 40 13.75 -0.17 -14.57
C HIS A 40 13.18 -0.68 -15.90
N GLY A 41 12.86 -1.98 -15.92
CA GLY A 41 12.20 -2.64 -17.03
C GLY A 41 10.88 -1.96 -17.41
N ALA A 42 10.43 -2.17 -18.65
CA ALA A 42 9.19 -1.62 -19.16
C ALA A 42 8.02 -1.91 -18.18
N PHE A 43 7.40 -0.85 -17.66
CA PHE A 43 6.14 -0.97 -16.92
C PHE A 43 5.03 -1.20 -17.94
N ASP A 44 4.80 -2.47 -18.29
CA ASP A 44 3.77 -2.90 -19.23
C ASP A 44 2.35 -2.89 -18.63
N GLY A 45 2.21 -2.46 -17.37
CA GLY A 45 0.95 -2.41 -16.63
C GLY A 45 0.51 -3.74 -16.03
N SER A 46 1.26 -4.83 -16.23
CA SER A 46 0.94 -6.18 -15.72
C SER A 46 1.54 -6.47 -14.33
N GLY A 47 2.30 -5.53 -13.76
CA GLY A 47 3.08 -5.72 -12.53
C GLY A 47 2.32 -5.52 -11.21
N GLU A 48 3.04 -5.73 -10.11
CA GLU A 48 2.62 -5.47 -8.72
C GLU A 48 3.44 -4.29 -8.17
N THR A 49 3.28 -3.11 -8.78
CA THR A 49 4.15 -1.96 -8.55
C THR A 49 3.42 -0.75 -7.96
N HIS A 50 2.12 -0.60 -8.22
CA HIS A 50 1.30 0.46 -7.66
C HIS A 50 0.13 -0.17 -6.92
N PHE A 51 0.01 0.14 -5.63
CA PHE A 51 -1.07 -0.38 -4.81
C PHE A 51 -1.82 0.73 -4.08
N ARG A 52 -3.12 0.49 -3.88
CA ARG A 52 -3.92 1.21 -2.89
C ARG A 52 -4.21 0.30 -1.71
N VAL A 53 -3.94 0.80 -0.51
CA VAL A 53 -4.23 0.14 0.77
C VAL A 53 -5.31 0.92 1.49
N ARG A 54 -6.47 0.29 1.63
CA ARG A 54 -7.61 0.77 2.42
C ARG A 54 -7.71 -0.07 3.66
N ILE A 55 -7.57 0.55 4.83
CA ILE A 55 -7.46 -0.19 6.08
C ILE A 55 -8.20 0.53 7.21
N VAL A 56 -9.06 -0.22 7.89
CA VAL A 56 -9.71 0.20 9.14
C VAL A 56 -9.22 -0.69 10.26
N SER A 57 -8.59 -0.10 11.27
CA SER A 57 -8.03 -0.85 12.40
C SER A 57 -8.12 -0.06 13.71
N PRO A 58 -8.46 -0.71 14.84
CA PRO A 58 -8.37 -0.12 16.17
C PRO A 58 -6.97 0.41 16.51
N SER A 59 -5.91 -0.17 15.93
CA SER A 59 -4.52 0.25 16.13
C SER A 59 -4.26 1.70 15.71
N PHE A 60 -5.14 2.31 14.90
CA PHE A 60 -5.02 3.70 14.46
C PHE A 60 -5.70 4.70 15.40
N ALA A 61 -6.41 4.24 16.43
CA ALA A 61 -7.05 5.11 17.41
C ALA A 61 -6.00 5.97 18.15
N GLY A 62 -6.25 7.27 18.26
CA GLY A 62 -5.33 8.22 18.89
C GLY A 62 -4.13 8.63 18.02
N MET A 63 -3.86 7.95 16.90
CA MET A 63 -2.84 8.37 15.94
C MET A 63 -3.34 9.48 15.03
N SER A 64 -2.49 10.47 14.78
CA SER A 64 -2.69 11.45 13.71
C SER A 64 -2.63 10.79 12.33
N ARG A 65 -3.15 11.49 11.30
CA ARG A 65 -3.10 11.03 9.92
C ARG A 65 -1.67 10.66 9.47
N ILE A 66 -0.69 11.50 9.79
CA ILE A 66 0.71 11.26 9.38
C ILE A 66 1.27 10.02 10.07
N GLU A 67 0.99 9.82 11.36
CA GLU A 67 1.46 8.65 12.11
C GLU A 67 0.93 7.34 11.53
N ARG A 68 -0.36 7.30 11.15
CA ARG A 68 -0.96 6.13 10.50
C ARG A 68 -0.27 5.81 9.17
N HIS A 69 -0.05 6.82 8.34
CA HIS A 69 0.67 6.64 7.08
C HIS A 69 2.10 6.16 7.31
N ARG A 70 2.81 6.71 8.31
CA ARG A 70 4.17 6.26 8.65
C ARG A 70 4.18 4.81 9.15
N ALA A 71 3.22 4.42 9.98
CA ALA A 71 3.11 3.04 10.46
C ALA A 71 2.91 2.03 9.32
N VAL A 72 2.02 2.33 8.38
CA VAL A 72 1.78 1.47 7.20
C VAL A 72 3.02 1.43 6.29
N ASN A 73 3.63 2.58 5.98
CA ASN A 73 4.85 2.61 5.15
C ASN A 73 6.02 1.87 5.80
N ALA A 74 6.20 2.01 7.12
CA ALA A 74 7.27 1.34 7.85
C ALA A 74 7.11 -0.19 7.80
N LEU A 75 5.88 -0.69 7.93
CA LEU A 75 5.59 -2.12 7.85
C LEU A 75 5.86 -2.71 6.45
N LEU A 76 5.61 -1.92 5.41
CA LEU A 76 5.71 -2.32 4.00
C LEU A 76 7.00 -1.83 3.32
N ALA A 77 8.00 -1.43 4.12
CA ALA A 77 9.25 -0.88 3.61
C ALA A 77 10.03 -1.88 2.76
N ASP A 78 9.98 -3.18 3.11
CA ASP A 78 10.64 -4.23 2.33
C ASP A 78 10.02 -4.37 0.93
N GLU A 79 8.68 -4.33 0.84
CA GLU A 79 7.97 -4.41 -0.44
C GLU A 79 8.26 -3.19 -1.33
N LEU A 80 8.35 -2.00 -0.73
CA LEU A 80 8.78 -0.77 -1.42
C LEU A 80 10.20 -0.89 -1.96
N ASN A 81 11.12 -1.46 -1.19
CA ASN A 81 12.50 -1.70 -1.63
C ASN A 81 12.60 -2.82 -2.67
N ALA A 82 11.68 -3.77 -2.68
CA ALA A 82 11.69 -4.95 -3.54
C ALA A 82 11.02 -4.74 -4.91
N GLY A 83 10.38 -3.59 -5.16
CA GLY A 83 9.82 -3.26 -6.47
C GLY A 83 8.44 -2.60 -6.46
N VAL A 84 7.79 -2.43 -5.31
CA VAL A 84 6.60 -1.57 -5.22
C VAL A 84 7.04 -0.13 -5.36
N HIS A 85 6.58 0.53 -6.43
CA HIS A 85 6.91 1.91 -6.73
C HIS A 85 6.10 2.91 -5.89
N ALA A 86 4.80 2.66 -5.68
CA ALA A 86 3.93 3.61 -5.00
C ALA A 86 2.81 2.93 -4.18
N LEU A 87 2.51 3.55 -3.03
CA LEU A 87 1.40 3.18 -2.15
C LEU A 87 0.46 4.37 -1.93
N ALA A 88 -0.80 4.24 -2.33
CA ALA A 88 -1.88 5.10 -1.89
C ALA A 88 -2.50 4.53 -0.61
N ILE A 89 -2.38 5.23 0.52
CA ILE A 89 -2.82 4.71 1.82
C ILE A 89 -4.03 5.51 2.32
N GLU A 90 -5.10 4.82 2.70
CA GLU A 90 -6.35 5.38 3.21
C GLU A 90 -6.69 4.75 4.57
N PRO A 91 -6.01 5.15 5.67
CA PRO A 91 -6.12 4.51 6.97
C PRO A 91 -7.13 5.22 7.88
N ALA A 92 -8.00 4.46 8.54
CA ALA A 92 -9.01 4.98 9.48
C ALA A 92 -9.13 4.12 10.74
N ALA A 93 -9.47 4.75 11.86
CA ALA A 93 -9.88 4.03 13.07
C ALA A 93 -11.38 3.66 12.99
N PRO A 94 -11.85 2.63 13.75
CA PRO A 94 -13.27 2.31 13.82
C PRO A 94 -14.11 3.53 14.23
N GLY A 95 -15.24 3.73 13.54
CA GLY A 95 -16.13 4.87 13.76
C GLY A 95 -15.75 6.16 13.00
N GLU A 96 -14.58 6.22 12.39
CA GLU A 96 -14.23 7.33 11.49
C GLU A 96 -14.84 7.13 10.09
N GLN A 97 -15.22 8.24 9.43
CA GLN A 97 -15.76 8.17 8.08
C GLN A 97 -14.69 7.78 7.05
N THR A 98 -14.94 6.70 6.31
CA THR A 98 -14.18 6.33 5.11
C THR A 98 -14.95 6.74 3.86
N ARG A 99 -14.26 7.21 2.82
CA ARG A 99 -14.87 7.59 1.52
C ARG A 99 -14.73 6.51 0.44
N TRP A 100 -14.54 5.27 0.88
CA TRP A 100 -14.25 4.12 0.06
C TRP A 100 -15.03 2.90 0.55
#